data_AF-U5S409-F1
#
_entry.id   AF-U5S409-F1
#
_cell.length_a   1.000
_cell.length_b   1.000
_cell.length_c   1.000
_cell.angle_alpha   90.00
_cell.angle_beta   90.00
_cell.angle_gamma   90.00
#
_symmetry.space_group_name_H-M   'P 1'
#
loop_
_entity.id
_entity.type
_entity.pdbx_description
1 polymer ?
#
loop_
_entity_poly.entity_id
_entity_poly.type
_entity_poly.pdbx_seq_one_letter_code
_entity_poly.pdbx_strand_id
1 'polypeptide(L)'
;LSAAELAERTASNYPGYTYRSRALAGSFKRVSPGTAPGWAETKDPAPVKTPEERGEPKWTGTPEEASRMLRAAMRAYGASLVGYTELTQEHRDHVKCDV
;
A
#
# COMPACT_ATOMS: atom_id res chain seq x y z
N LEU A 1 -11.56 -19.51 4.96
CA LEU A 1 -12.63 -18.50 4.89
C LEU A 1 -13.13 -18.46 3.47
N SER A 2 -14.43 -18.61 3.29
CA SER A 2 -15.07 -18.32 2.02
C SER A 2 -14.99 -16.81 1.72
N ALA A 3 -15.19 -16.43 0.46
CA ALA A 3 -15.22 -15.02 0.07
C ALA A 3 -16.35 -14.24 0.79
N ALA A 4 -17.48 -14.90 1.04
CA ALA A 4 -18.62 -14.33 1.74
C ALA A 4 -18.31 -14.02 3.21
N GLU A 5 -17.71 -14.96 3.94
CA GLU A 5 -17.30 -14.75 5.34
C GLU A 5 -16.25 -13.64 5.48
N LEU A 6 -15.37 -13.51 4.49
CA LEU A 6 -14.37 -12.44 4.48
C LEU A 6 -15.02 -11.06 4.27
N ALA A 7 -15.99 -10.97 3.36
CA ALA A 7 -16.73 -9.74 3.10
C ALA A 7 -17.51 -9.28 4.33
N GLU A 8 -18.21 -10.20 5.01
CA GLU A 8 -18.95 -9.93 6.25
C GLU A 8 -18.03 -9.44 7.38
N ARG A 9 -16.90 -10.11 7.60
CA ARG A 9 -15.92 -9.71 8.64
C ARG A 9 -15.27 -8.36 8.33
N THR A 10 -15.09 -8.05 7.05
CA THR A 10 -14.56 -6.75 6.63
C THR A 10 -15.60 -5.65 6.83
N ALA A 11 -16.86 -5.89 6.46
CA ALA A 11 -17.97 -4.94 6.62
C ALA A 11 -18.26 -4.63 8.10
N SER A 12 -18.14 -5.62 8.97
CA SER A 12 -18.31 -5.49 10.43
C SER A 12 -17.09 -4.90 11.16
N ASN A 13 -16.01 -4.56 10.45
CA ASN A 13 -14.73 -4.15 11.05
C ASN A 13 -14.21 -5.13 12.12
N TYR A 14 -14.43 -6.43 11.91
CA TYR A 14 -14.03 -7.46 12.86
C TYR A 14 -12.51 -7.38 13.12
N PRO A 15 -12.05 -7.41 14.39
CA PRO A 15 -10.64 -7.27 14.73
C PRO A 15 -9.74 -8.24 13.95
N GLY A 16 -8.71 -7.71 13.28
CA GLY A 16 -7.80 -8.47 12.43
C GLY A 16 -8.27 -8.69 10.99
N TYR A 17 -9.52 -8.36 10.66
CA TYR A 17 -10.11 -8.49 9.32
C TYR A 17 -10.46 -7.15 8.67
N THR A 18 -10.12 -6.04 9.33
CA THR A 18 -10.23 -4.70 8.74
C THR A 18 -9.39 -4.59 7.47
N TYR A 19 -9.76 -3.69 6.57
CA TYR A 19 -8.97 -3.40 5.35
C TYR A 19 -7.51 -3.07 5.69
N ARG A 20 -7.25 -2.32 6.76
CA ARG A 20 -5.90 -1.97 7.21
C ARG A 20 -5.10 -3.20 7.63
N SER A 21 -5.69 -4.08 8.45
CA SER A 21 -5.02 -5.31 8.91
C SER A 21 -4.72 -6.25 7.75
N ARG A 22 -5.66 -6.37 6.82
CA ARG A 22 -5.51 -7.21 5.62
C ARG A 22 -4.43 -6.68 4.67
N ALA A 23 -4.41 -5.36 4.43
CA ALA A 23 -3.39 -4.73 3.60
C ALA A 23 -1.99 -4.92 4.20
N LEU A 24 -1.83 -4.69 5.50
CA LEU A 24 -0.56 -4.89 6.21
C LEU A 24 -0.13 -6.37 6.24
N ALA A 25 -1.06 -7.31 6.39
CA ALA A 25 -0.73 -8.74 6.29
C ALA A 25 -0.30 -9.11 4.86
N GLY A 26 -0.94 -8.53 3.85
CA GLY A 26 -0.62 -8.74 2.44
C GLY A 26 0.74 -8.21 2.03
N SER A 27 1.22 -7.13 2.65
CA SER A 27 2.52 -6.52 2.32
C SER A 27 3.73 -7.35 2.73
N PHE A 28 3.58 -8.28 3.68
CA PHE A 28 4.67 -9.20 4.06
C PHE A 28 4.81 -10.40 3.13
N LYS A 29 3.98 -10.49 2.09
CA LYS A 29 4.18 -11.48 1.02
C LYS A 29 5.50 -11.15 0.32
N ARG A 30 6.44 -12.09 0.37
CA ARG A 30 7.74 -11.95 -0.29
C ARG A 30 7.51 -11.71 -1.78
N VAL A 31 7.89 -10.53 -2.26
CA VAL A 31 8.22 -10.35 -3.66
C VAL A 31 9.55 -11.05 -3.86
N SER A 32 9.63 -12.02 -4.78
CA SER A 32 10.92 -12.62 -5.12
C SER A 32 11.83 -11.48 -5.64
N PRO A 33 13.10 -11.38 -5.21
CA PRO A 33 14.01 -10.33 -5.67
C PRO A 33 14.13 -10.26 -7.21
N GLY A 34 13.89 -11.37 -7.91
CA GLY A 34 13.84 -11.43 -9.39
C GLY A 34 12.50 -11.05 -10.02
N THR A 35 11.52 -10.60 -9.23
CA THR A 35 10.15 -10.24 -9.65
C THR A 35 9.69 -8.87 -9.14
N ALA A 36 10.62 -8.04 -8.67
CA ALA A 36 10.36 -6.63 -8.38
C ALA A 36 10.90 -5.78 -9.55
N PRO A 37 10.26 -5.81 -10.73
CA PRO A 37 10.68 -4.96 -11.83
C PRO A 37 10.66 -3.50 -11.37
N GLY A 38 11.67 -2.73 -11.78
CA GLY A 38 11.56 -1.28 -11.72
C GLY A 38 10.39 -0.79 -12.57
N TRP A 39 9.99 0.48 -12.43
CA TRP A 39 8.92 1.07 -13.23
C TRP A 39 9.16 0.92 -14.75
N ALA A 40 10.43 0.98 -15.19
CA ALA A 40 10.82 0.77 -16.59
C ALA A 40 10.72 -0.69 -17.08
N GLU A 41 10.74 -1.67 -16.18
CA GLU A 41 10.74 -3.11 -16.48
C GLU A 41 9.34 -3.71 -16.33
N THR A 42 8.42 -2.98 -15.70
CA THR A 42 7.02 -3.36 -15.50
C THR A 42 6.21 -3.05 -16.76
N LYS A 43 6.35 -3.87 -17.81
CA LYS A 43 5.63 -3.68 -19.07
C LYS A 43 4.14 -4.03 -18.95
N ASP A 44 3.82 -5.01 -18.10
CA ASP A 44 2.48 -5.46 -17.79
C ASP A 44 2.40 -5.72 -16.28
N PRO A 45 1.99 -4.74 -15.45
CA PRO A 45 1.74 -5.02 -14.04
C PRO A 45 0.69 -6.13 -13.97
N ALA A 46 0.98 -7.22 -13.24
CA ALA A 46 -0.01 -8.27 -13.02
C ALA A 46 -1.33 -7.60 -12.59
N PRO A 47 -2.48 -7.91 -13.23
CA PRO A 47 -3.71 -7.17 -13.00
C PRO A 47 -4.12 -7.34 -11.54
N VAL A 48 -3.92 -6.27 -10.75
CA VAL A 48 -4.36 -6.19 -9.36
C VAL A 48 -5.70 -5.51 -9.36
N LYS A 49 -6.71 -6.15 -8.76
CA LYS A 49 -8.05 -5.56 -8.70
C LYS A 49 -8.00 -4.21 -8.00
N THR A 50 -8.49 -3.15 -8.63
CA THR A 50 -8.62 -1.83 -8.02
C THR A 50 -9.52 -1.92 -6.78
N PRO A 51 -9.45 -0.96 -5.84
CA PRO A 51 -10.43 -0.88 -4.75
C PRO A 51 -11.88 -0.95 -5.26
N GLU A 52 -12.18 -0.25 -6.36
CA GLU A 52 -13.50 -0.22 -6.99
C GLU A 52 -13.90 -1.61 -7.52
N GLU A 53 -12.99 -2.33 -8.18
CA GLU A 53 -13.20 -3.71 -8.66
C GLU A 53 -13.37 -4.74 -7.53
N ARG A 54 -12.89 -4.42 -6.33
CA ARG A 54 -13.09 -5.23 -5.12
C ARG A 54 -14.36 -4.83 -4.34
N GLY A 55 -15.09 -3.82 -4.81
CA GLY A 55 -16.25 -3.27 -4.10
C GLY A 55 -15.87 -2.55 -2.81
N GLU A 56 -14.64 -2.05 -2.72
CA GLU A 56 -14.10 -1.39 -1.54
C GLU A 56 -14.10 0.13 -1.74
N PRO A 57 -14.55 0.92 -0.76
CA PRO A 57 -14.47 2.37 -0.87
C PRO A 57 -13.00 2.81 -0.89
N LYS A 58 -12.68 3.81 -1.72
CA LYS A 58 -11.36 4.46 -1.71
C LYS A 58 -11.10 5.02 -0.32
N TRP A 59 -9.97 4.67 0.27
CA TRP A 59 -9.57 5.24 1.56
C TRP A 59 -9.35 6.75 1.42
N THR A 60 -9.98 7.51 2.30
CA THR A 60 -9.81 8.95 2.44
C THR A 60 -9.43 9.26 3.89
N GLY A 61 -8.59 10.26 4.09
CA GLY A 61 -8.15 10.70 5.41
C GLY A 61 -7.45 12.04 5.33
N THR A 62 -7.27 12.67 6.48
CA THR A 62 -6.48 13.90 6.59
C THR A 62 -5.00 13.63 6.30
N PRO A 63 -4.22 14.64 5.88
CA PRO A 63 -2.77 14.49 5.71
C PRO A 63 -2.08 13.90 6.95
N GLU A 64 -2.50 14.30 8.15
CA GLU A 64 -1.93 13.84 9.42
C GLU A 64 -2.26 12.37 9.70
N GLU A 65 -3.46 11.92 9.35
CA GLU A 65 -3.84 10.50 9.44
C GLU A 65 -3.09 9.65 8.41
N ALA A 66 -2.94 10.16 7.19
CA ALA A 66 -2.18 9.51 6.13
C ALA A 66 -0.70 9.36 6.53
N SER A 67 -0.07 10.42 7.04
CA SER A 67 1.32 10.39 7.50
C SER A 67 1.50 9.42 8.67
N ARG A 68 0.58 9.38 9.64
CA ARG A 68 0.64 8.38 10.74
C ARG A 68 0.55 6.95 10.23
N MET A 69 -0.35 6.68 9.29
CA MET A 69 -0.51 5.36 8.68
C MET A 69 0.73 4.96 7.88
N LEU A 70 1.26 5.85 7.05
CA LEU A 70 2.47 5.62 6.26
C LEU A 70 3.67 5.37 7.15
N ARG A 71 3.84 6.15 8.23
CA ARG A 71 4.94 5.96 9.19
C ARG A 71 4.88 4.58 9.81
N ALA A 72 3.69 4.14 10.25
CA ALA A 72 3.51 2.81 10.83
C ALA A 72 3.87 1.70 9.82
N ALA A 73 3.44 1.82 8.56
CA ALA A 73 3.77 0.86 7.51
C ALA A 73 5.28 0.81 7.24
N MET A 74 5.94 1.96 7.05
CA MET A 74 7.38 2.03 6.80
C MET A 74 8.20 1.44 7.95
N ARG A 75 7.80 1.69 9.20
CA ARG A 75 8.42 1.04 10.37
C ARG A 75 8.25 -0.46 10.36
N ALA A 76 7.05 -0.95 10.02
CA ALA A 76 6.78 -2.37 9.88
C ALA A 76 7.63 -3.02 8.76
N TYR A 77 8.01 -2.26 7.74
CA TYR A 77 8.92 -2.68 6.66
C TYR A 77 10.42 -2.55 7.00
N GLY A 78 10.76 -2.10 8.22
CA GLY A 78 12.15 -2.02 8.69
C GLY A 78 12.83 -0.65 8.50
N ALA A 79 12.10 0.40 8.11
CA ALA A 79 12.68 1.74 8.04
C ALA A 79 13.11 2.24 9.44
N SER A 80 14.37 2.66 9.57
CA SER A 80 14.92 3.21 10.83
C SER A 80 14.50 4.67 11.07
N LEU A 81 14.36 5.44 10.00
CA LEU A 81 13.91 6.84 9.99
C LEU A 81 12.85 7.04 8.90
N VAL A 82 11.83 7.84 9.21
CA VAL A 82 10.75 8.20 8.28
C VAL A 82 10.50 9.70 8.41
N GLY A 83 10.62 10.42 7.30
CA GLY A 83 10.33 11.84 7.17
C GLY A 83 9.46 12.10 5.94
N TYR A 84 8.83 13.26 5.91
CA TYR A 84 7.97 13.72 4.83
C TYR A 84 8.45 15.08 4.39
N THR A 85 8.48 15.31 3.08
CA THR A 85 8.78 16.61 2.48
C THR A 85 7.97 16.76 1.20
N GLU A 86 7.75 17.98 0.77
CA GLU A 86 7.13 18.26 -0.52
C GLU A 86 8.07 17.87 -1.67
N LEU A 87 7.50 17.33 -2.74
CA LEU A 87 8.26 16.95 -3.92
C LEU A 87 8.49 18.19 -4.82
N THR A 88 9.65 18.81 -4.67
CA THR A 88 10.10 19.93 -5.51
C THR A 88 10.60 19.46 -6.88
N GLN A 89 10.84 20.41 -7.80
CA GLN A 89 11.42 20.10 -9.10
C GLN A 89 12.85 19.56 -9.00
N GLU A 90 13.67 20.13 -8.11
CA GLU A 90 15.02 19.65 -7.82
C GLU A 90 15.05 18.17 -7.43
N HIS A 91 14.07 17.73 -6.62
CA HIS A 91 13.95 16.31 -6.28
C HIS A 91 13.66 15.45 -7.51
N ARG A 92 12.83 15.89 -8.47
CA ARG A 92 12.53 15.13 -9.69
C ARG A 92 13.72 15.03 -10.64
N ASP A 93 14.53 16.09 -10.71
CA ASP A 93 15.66 16.15 -11.62
C ASP A 93 16.85 15.31 -11.12
N HIS A 94 17.00 15.15 -9.79
CA HIS A 94 18.16 14.51 -9.18
C HIS A 94 17.87 13.18 -8.49
N VAL A 95 16.67 12.99 -7.94
CA VAL A 95 16.20 11.69 -7.45
C VAL A 95 15.43 11.08 -8.59
N LYS A 96 16.04 10.13 -9.33
CA LYS A 96 15.40 9.43 -10.45
C LYS A 96 14.15 8.70 -9.96
N CYS A 97 13.03 9.40 -9.95
CA CYS A 97 11.69 8.87 -10.03
C CYS A 97 11.27 9.08 -11.48
N ASP A 98 11.87 8.32 -12.40
CA ASP A 98 11.39 8.24 -13.78
C ASP A 98 9.97 7.66 -13.72
N VAL A 99 8.97 8.53 -13.95
CA VAL A 99 7.57 8.18 -14.17
C VAL A 99 7.38 7.78 -15.62
#